data_AF-A0A497PNK9-F1
#
_entry.id   AF-A0A497PNK9-F1
#
_cell.length_a   1.000
_cell.length_b   1.000
_cell.length_c   1.000
_cell.angle_alpha   90.00
_cell.angle_beta   90.00
_cell.angle_gamma   90.00
#
_symmetry.space_group_name_H-M   'P 1'
#
loop_
_entity.id
_entity.type
_entity.pdbx_description
1 polymer ?
#
loop_
_entity_poly.entity_id
_entity_poly.type
_entity_poly.pdbx_seq_one_letter_code
_entity_poly.pdbx_strand_id
1 'polypeptide(L)' 'MTGRICNIERNRARCTCTYPGCSRHGYCCDCLDYHWKHRELPGCLFPPDAEKTYDRSLENFIDVWSKKLGRK' A
#
# COMPACT_ATOMS: atom_id res chain seq x y z
N MET A 1 -8.00 9.52 25.49
CA MET A 1 -7.91 8.80 24.20
C MET A 1 -8.71 9.58 23.17
N THR A 2 -8.05 10.39 22.35
CA THR A 2 -8.71 11.08 21.24
C THR A 2 -9.11 10.03 20.20
N GLY A 3 -10.40 9.91 19.92
CA GLY A 3 -10.90 8.95 18.92
C GLY A 3 -10.20 9.16 17.58
N ARG A 4 -9.65 8.08 17.01
CA ARG A 4 -9.05 8.11 15.67
C ARG A 4 -10.17 8.27 14.64
N ILE A 5 -10.23 9.42 13.98
CA ILE A 5 -11.13 9.64 12.84
C ILE A 5 -10.55 8.88 11.63
N CYS A 6 -11.28 7.87 11.13
CA CYS A 6 -10.87 7.09 9.97
C CYS A 6 -12.07 6.79 9.05
N ASN A 7 -11.89 6.99 7.76
CA ASN A 7 -12.90 6.66 6.74
C ASN A 7 -12.78 5.20 6.30
N ILE A 8 -12.84 4.25 7.24
CA ILE A 8 -12.50 2.84 7.01
C ILE A 8 -13.29 2.22 5.86
N GLU A 9 -14.62 2.42 5.81
CA GLU A 9 -15.48 1.82 4.78
C GLU A 9 -15.08 2.28 3.37
N ARG A 10 -14.88 3.60 3.20
CA ARG A 10 -14.42 4.18 1.94
C ARG A 10 -13.02 3.69 1.56
N ASN A 11 -12.14 3.54 2.55
CA ASN A 11 -10.77 3.09 2.32
C ASN A 11 -10.71 1.60 1.95
N ARG A 12 -11.56 0.75 2.58
CA ARG A 12 -11.67 -0.67 2.25
C ARG A 12 -12.09 -0.88 0.80
N ALA A 13 -13.07 -0.12 0.33
CA ALA A 13 -13.52 -0.18 -1.06
C ALA A 13 -12.43 0.17 -2.09
N ARG A 14 -11.38 0.88 -1.68
CA ARG A 14 -10.24 1.27 -2.53
C ARG A 14 -8.97 0.47 -2.24
N CYS A 15 -8.98 -0.40 -1.23
CA CYS A 15 -7.79 -1.13 -0.82
C CYS A 15 -7.56 -2.29 -1.80
N THR A 16 -6.45 -2.26 -2.52
CA THR A 16 -6.06 -3.31 -3.48
C THR A 16 -4.98 -4.25 -2.93
N CYS A 17 -4.71 -4.20 -1.60
CA CYS A 17 -3.73 -5.08 -0.98
C CYS A 17 -4.13 -6.55 -1.19
N THR A 18 -3.30 -7.30 -1.89
CA THR A 18 -3.55 -8.69 -2.29
C THR A 18 -3.22 -9.71 -1.19
N TYR A 19 -2.66 -9.26 -0.05
CA TYR A 19 -2.28 -10.16 1.03
C TYR A 19 -3.52 -10.79 1.71
N PRO A 20 -3.68 -12.13 1.69
CA PRO A 20 -4.82 -12.80 2.31
C PRO A 20 -4.90 -12.53 3.81
N GLY A 21 -6.07 -12.15 4.30
CA GLY A 21 -6.30 -11.94 5.75
C GLY A 21 -5.60 -10.70 6.33
N CYS A 22 -5.24 -9.70 5.52
CA CYS A 22 -4.63 -8.47 6.00
C CYS A 22 -5.52 -7.75 7.04
N SER A 23 -5.09 -7.73 8.30
CA SER A 23 -5.81 -7.07 9.40
C SER A 23 -5.90 -5.55 9.26
N ARG A 24 -5.12 -4.95 8.36
CA ARG A 24 -5.01 -3.49 8.14
C ARG A 24 -5.84 -2.99 6.95
N HIS A 25 -6.64 -3.84 6.30
CA HIS A 25 -7.50 -3.42 5.18
C HIS A 25 -8.42 -2.25 5.55
N GLY A 26 -8.24 -1.11 4.87
CA GLY A 26 -8.96 0.14 5.11
C GLY A 26 -8.37 1.05 6.19
N TYR A 27 -7.47 0.53 7.03
CA TYR A 27 -6.74 1.30 8.03
C TYR A 27 -5.44 1.86 7.46
N CYS A 28 -5.55 2.82 6.51
CA CYS A 28 -4.41 3.30 5.73
C CYS A 28 -3.24 3.81 6.58
N CYS A 29 -3.49 4.48 7.70
CA CYS A 29 -2.44 4.95 8.61
C CYS A 29 -1.64 3.78 9.22
N ASP A 30 -2.33 2.73 9.67
CA ASP A 30 -1.67 1.54 10.23
C ASP A 30 -0.96 0.72 9.15
N CYS A 31 -1.55 0.67 7.95
CA CYS A 31 -0.96 0.01 6.79
C CYS A 31 0.36 0.68 6.40
N LEU A 32 0.36 2.02 6.31
CA LEU A 32 1.55 2.80 6.00
C LEU A 32 2.62 2.67 7.08
N ASP A 33 2.27 2.85 8.35
CA ASP A 33 3.22 2.72 9.47
C ASP A 33 3.87 1.33 9.51
N TYR A 34 3.09 0.27 9.29
CA TYR A 34 3.60 -1.09 9.23
C TYR A 34 4.62 -1.27 8.10
N HIS A 35 4.23 -0.98 6.85
CA HIS A 35 5.12 -1.21 5.70
C HIS A 35 6.35 -0.29 5.74
N TRP A 36 6.19 0.95 6.19
CA TRP A 36 7.31 1.90 6.26
C TRP A 36 8.44 1.43 7.19
N LYS A 37 8.09 0.77 8.30
CA LYS A 37 9.08 0.14 9.22
C LYS A 37 9.92 -0.94 8.55
N HIS A 38 9.43 -1.53 7.46
CA HIS A 38 10.11 -2.57 6.69
C HIS A 38 10.76 -2.04 5.40
N ARG A 39 10.80 -0.71 5.19
CA ARG A 39 11.20 -0.09 3.92
C ARG A 39 10.33 -0.57 2.75
N GLU A 40 9.03 -0.75 3.03
CA GLU A 40 8.02 -1.11 2.07
C GLU A 40 6.93 -0.02 1.99
N LEU A 41 6.06 -0.15 1.00
CA LEU A 41 4.84 0.66 0.87
C LEU A 41 3.58 -0.21 0.83
N PRO A 42 2.42 0.31 1.25
CA PRO A 42 1.15 -0.38 1.08
C PRO A 42 0.92 -0.82 -0.36
N GLY A 43 0.42 -2.04 -0.55
CA GLY A 43 0.13 -2.59 -1.88
C GLY A 43 -0.82 -1.75 -2.74
N CYS A 44 -1.67 -0.95 -2.10
CA CYS A 44 -2.54 0.01 -2.80
C CYS A 44 -1.82 1.17 -3.49
N LEU A 45 -0.52 1.32 -3.27
CA LEU A 45 0.32 2.31 -3.96
C LEU A 45 1.04 1.71 -5.18
N PHE A 46 0.90 0.40 -5.43
CA PHE A 46 1.48 -0.27 -6.58
C PHE A 46 0.42 -0.48 -7.68
N PRO A 47 0.83 -0.43 -8.96
CA PRO A 47 0.00 -0.93 -10.06
C PRO A 47 -0.47 -2.38 -9.84
N PRO A 48 -1.65 -2.79 -10.36
CA PRO A 48 -2.20 -4.12 -10.11
C PRO A 48 -1.30 -5.29 -10.53
N ASP A 49 -0.50 -5.11 -11.59
CA ASP A 49 0.48 -6.08 -12.08
C ASP A 49 1.69 -6.19 -11.14
N ALA A 50 2.18 -5.08 -10.60
CA ALA A 50 3.27 -5.06 -9.64
C ALA A 50 2.82 -5.61 -8.26
N GLU A 51 1.64 -5.23 -7.76
CA GLU A 51 1.14 -5.72 -6.46
C GLU A 51 0.92 -7.25 -6.43
N LYS A 52 0.69 -7.88 -7.58
CA LYS A 52 0.57 -9.35 -7.68
C LYS A 52 1.89 -10.08 -7.43
N THR A 53 3.05 -9.40 -7.54
CA THR A 53 4.35 -10.02 -7.24
C THR A 53 4.67 -10.02 -5.75
N TYR A 54 3.90 -9.29 -4.95
CA TYR A 54 4.09 -9.06 -3.50
C TYR A 54 5.41 -8.35 -3.13
N ASP A 55 6.21 -7.94 -4.10
CA ASP A 55 7.38 -7.09 -3.84
C ASP A 55 6.93 -5.66 -3.55
N ARG A 56 6.77 -5.35 -2.27
CA ARG A 56 6.34 -4.04 -1.80
C ARG A 56 7.50 -3.14 -1.38
N SER A 57 8.74 -3.50 -1.73
CA SER A 57 9.94 -2.73 -1.39
C SER A 57 9.91 -1.32 -1.97
N LEU A 58 10.58 -0.38 -1.29
CA LEU A 58 10.78 0.97 -1.80
C LEU A 58 11.51 0.98 -3.15
N GLU A 59 12.46 0.07 -3.33
CA GLU A 59 13.22 -0.10 -4.57
C GLU A 59 12.30 -0.48 -5.73
N ASN A 60 11.43 -1.49 -5.55
CA ASN A 60 10.46 -1.88 -6.57
C ASN A 60 9.44 -0.77 -6.83
N PHE A 61 9.00 -0.04 -5.80
CA PHE A 61 8.09 1.10 -5.98
C PHE A 61 8.72 2.16 -6.90
N ILE A 62 9.96 2.55 -6.64
CA ILE A 62 10.68 3.56 -7.43
C ILE A 62 10.85 3.07 -8.87
N ASP A 63 11.25 1.82 -9.08
CA ASP A 63 11.44 1.25 -10.41
C ASP A 63 10.12 1.21 -11.22
N VAL A 64 9.06 0.63 -10.64
CA VAL A 64 7.77 0.48 -11.30
C VAL A 64 7.18 1.84 -11.69
N TRP A 65 7.23 2.82 -10.78
CA TRP A 65 6.68 4.14 -11.07
C TRP A 65 7.58 4.98 -11.98
N SER A 66 8.91 4.86 -11.92
CA SER A 66 9.80 5.54 -12.86
C SER A 66 9.50 5.10 -14.30
N LYS A 67 9.38 3.78 -14.51
CA LYS A 67 8.97 3.21 -15.79
C LYS A 67 7.57 3.69 -16.22
N LYS A 68 6.58 3.61 -15.32
CA LYS A 68 5.19 3.97 -15.63
C LYS A 68 4.99 5.47 -15.92
N LEU A 69 5.78 6.34 -15.29
CA LEU A 69 5.75 7.79 -15.50
C LEU A 69 6.67 8.26 -16.63
N GLY A 70 7.40 7.35 -17.29
CA GLY A 70 8.35 7.69 -18.35
C GLY A 70 9.55 8.50 -17.88
N ARG A 71 9.91 8.40 -16.60
CA ARG A 71 11.09 9.06 -16.03
C ARG A 71 12.27 8.11 -16.21
N LYS A 72 13.24 8.53 -17.02
CA LYS A 72 14.54 7.85 -17.19
C LYS A 72 15.42 8.12 -15.98
#